data_AF-A0A837LMB0-F1
#
_entry.id   AF-A0A837LMB0-F1
#
_cell.length_a   1.000
_cell.length_b   1.000
_cell.length_c   1.000
_cell.angle_alpha   90.00
_cell.angle_beta   90.00
_cell.angle_gamma   90.00
#
_symmetry.space_group_name_H-M   'P 1'
#
loop_
_entity.id
_entity.type
_entity.pdbx_description
1 polymer ?
#
loop_
_entity_poly.entity_id
_entity_poly.type
_entity_poly.pdbx_seq_one_letter_code
_entity_poly.pdbx_strand_id
1 'polypeptide(L)'
;MNLIDKIALVGQRMKSEQISLKESLLASSRVSVSDDSVEGVDRLIYNHCLNKKNLSDFFGKSRVTFNKILADLEEKRLVGQPIYQNKNHLYTRWDVQNIMDALGYPRYRDYYQSRTIIVQNHKGGTGKSTTSVALAVAAALDLQLNARVLVIEWDPQGSIGSGMIQSVSEDDVFLTAIDAILGVYEEGSEYKKYLDMGYSEAEIIENMPFSTHLPNLDVITAFPTDARFKDKYWQCSKEERTQLLLRFKEVIMPVLKAKYDLIIFDTPPEDSPIIWAADEAADGILVAVSPREYDYASTTDFMLTISERFRQSPNKGENIKWFKVLAVNVDDKSPYEKIVLDKLIRTVQDLFMATNIKNSEAFKAAASRGRSVLDIKKSEELCSPKQLDIAEESVMSVYQQFINEIKSFSAKEGVNA
;
A
#
# COMPACT_ATOMS: atom_id res chain seq x y z
N MET A 1 -42.87 -9.31 -18.66
CA MET A 1 -41.47 -9.29 -18.19
C MET A 1 -41.22 -10.58 -17.42
N ASN A 2 -40.35 -11.44 -17.94
CA ASN A 2 -40.05 -12.72 -17.32
C ASN A 2 -39.15 -12.53 -16.07
N LEU A 3 -38.89 -13.58 -15.30
CA LEU A 3 -38.06 -13.48 -14.09
C LEU A 3 -36.62 -13.03 -14.40
N ILE A 4 -36.04 -13.46 -15.52
CA ILE A 4 -34.68 -13.11 -15.96
C ILE A 4 -34.59 -11.60 -16.22
N ASP A 5 -35.56 -11.05 -16.94
CA ASP A 5 -35.63 -9.61 -17.21
C ASP A 5 -35.78 -8.82 -15.90
N LYS A 6 -36.58 -9.33 -14.93
CA LYS A 6 -36.73 -8.70 -13.60
C LYS A 6 -35.41 -8.68 -12.84
N ILE A 7 -34.63 -9.77 -12.86
CA ILE A 7 -33.30 -9.84 -12.24
C ILE A 7 -32.36 -8.82 -12.90
N ALA A 8 -32.34 -8.75 -14.24
CA ALA A 8 -31.54 -7.77 -14.97
C ALA A 8 -31.94 -6.32 -14.63
N LEU A 9 -33.24 -6.04 -14.53
CA LEU A 9 -33.75 -4.72 -14.15
C LEU A 9 -33.40 -4.35 -12.71
N VAL A 10 -33.44 -5.30 -11.78
CA VAL A 10 -32.95 -5.11 -10.40
C VAL A 10 -31.47 -4.74 -10.42
N GLY A 11 -30.64 -5.49 -11.17
CA GLY A 11 -29.23 -5.17 -11.32
C GLY A 11 -28.98 -3.78 -11.93
N GLN A 12 -29.74 -3.39 -12.95
CA GLN A 12 -29.66 -2.06 -13.56
C GLN A 12 -30.03 -0.94 -12.59
N ARG A 13 -31.09 -1.11 -11.79
CA ARG A 13 -31.49 -0.14 -10.75
C ARG A 13 -30.47 -0.04 -9.64
N MET A 14 -29.91 -1.17 -9.19
CA MET A 14 -28.83 -1.18 -8.19
C MET A 14 -27.59 -0.48 -8.74
N LYS A 15 -27.24 -0.72 -10.00
CA LYS A 15 -26.11 -0.06 -10.67
C LYS A 15 -26.33 1.45 -10.85
N SER A 16 -27.55 1.91 -11.12
CA SER A 16 -27.83 3.34 -11.26
C SER A 16 -27.78 4.12 -9.94
N GLU A 17 -27.98 3.45 -8.82
CA GLU A 17 -27.83 4.02 -7.47
C GLU A 17 -26.39 3.90 -6.93
N GLN A 18 -25.54 3.09 -7.57
CA GLN A 18 -24.16 2.90 -7.18
C GLN A 18 -23.29 4.01 -7.80
N ILE A 19 -22.89 4.98 -6.97
CA ILE A 19 -21.89 5.99 -7.32
C ILE A 19 -20.59 5.26 -7.69
N SER A 20 -19.97 5.62 -8.81
CA SER A 20 -18.68 5.02 -9.19
C SER A 20 -17.61 5.39 -8.15
N LEU A 21 -16.60 4.55 -7.93
CA LEU A 21 -15.55 4.89 -6.95
C LEU A 21 -14.81 6.19 -7.33
N LYS A 22 -14.67 6.53 -8.62
CA LYS A 22 -14.20 7.84 -9.10
C LYS A 22 -15.09 8.99 -8.59
N GLU A 23 -16.40 8.89 -8.79
CA GLU A 23 -17.35 9.88 -8.27
C GLU A 23 -17.37 9.90 -6.73
N SER A 24 -17.19 8.76 -6.08
CA SER A 24 -17.08 8.66 -4.63
C SER A 24 -15.84 9.38 -4.10
N LEU A 25 -14.70 9.25 -4.78
CA LEU A 25 -13.46 9.96 -4.43
C LEU A 25 -13.62 11.47 -4.65
N LEU A 26 -14.23 11.89 -5.75
CA LEU A 26 -14.52 13.31 -6.03
C LEU A 26 -15.57 13.88 -5.06
N ALA A 27 -16.54 13.08 -4.64
CA ALA A 27 -17.54 13.47 -3.66
C ALA A 27 -16.94 13.55 -2.24
N SER A 28 -16.10 12.59 -1.85
CA SER A 28 -15.44 12.59 -0.55
C SER A 28 -14.49 13.76 -0.42
N SER A 29 -13.75 14.16 -1.47
CA SER A 29 -12.87 15.34 -1.43
C SER A 29 -13.64 16.67 -1.35
N ARG A 30 -14.84 16.75 -1.93
CA ARG A 30 -15.73 17.93 -1.79
C ARG A 30 -16.36 18.01 -0.40
N VAL A 31 -16.56 16.86 0.25
CA VAL A 31 -17.14 16.75 1.59
C VAL A 31 -16.06 16.80 2.68
N SER A 32 -14.79 16.54 2.36
CA SER A 32 -13.64 16.52 3.29
C SER A 32 -13.16 17.90 3.76
N VAL A 33 -14.07 18.86 3.90
CA VAL A 33 -13.93 19.84 4.98
C VAL A 33 -14.29 19.08 6.26
N SER A 34 -13.32 18.32 6.81
CA SER A 34 -13.60 17.46 7.95
C SER A 34 -13.96 18.31 9.18
N ASP A 35 -15.07 17.97 9.84
CA ASP A 35 -15.42 18.42 11.20
C ASP A 35 -14.43 17.88 12.27
N ASP A 36 -13.34 17.22 11.85
CA ASP A 36 -12.34 16.54 12.69
C ASP A 36 -10.95 17.17 12.46
N SER A 37 -10.88 18.50 12.42
CA SER A 37 -9.61 19.26 12.40
C SER A 37 -9.11 19.54 13.82
N VAL A 38 -7.79 19.57 13.99
CA VAL A 38 -7.10 19.87 15.26
C VAL A 38 -6.16 21.03 15.01
N GLU A 39 -6.40 22.15 15.69
CA GLU A 39 -5.59 23.37 15.52
C GLU A 39 -5.50 23.82 14.05
N GLY A 40 -6.57 23.63 13.27
CA GLY A 40 -6.64 24.02 11.85
C GLY A 40 -5.95 23.05 10.87
N VAL A 41 -5.50 21.89 11.34
CA VAL A 41 -4.88 20.84 10.51
C VAL A 41 -5.73 19.57 10.57
N ASP A 42 -5.80 18.83 9.47
CA ASP A 42 -6.51 17.54 9.45
C ASP A 42 -5.95 16.60 10.53
N ARG A 43 -6.85 15.93 11.29
CA ARG A 43 -6.47 15.02 12.39
C ARG A 43 -5.45 13.97 11.95
N LEU A 44 -5.60 13.41 10.76
CA LEU A 44 -4.74 12.36 10.26
C LEU A 44 -3.31 12.85 10.05
N ILE A 45 -3.14 14.06 9.51
CA ILE A 45 -1.83 14.73 9.41
C ILE A 45 -1.29 15.06 10.81
N TYR A 46 -2.16 15.62 11.66
CA TYR A 46 -1.83 16.02 13.02
C TYR A 46 -1.27 14.85 13.84
N ASN A 47 -1.88 13.67 13.73
CA ASN A 47 -1.50 12.45 14.46
C ASN A 47 -0.04 12.01 14.20
N HIS A 48 0.56 12.43 13.09
CA HIS A 48 1.93 12.06 12.71
C HIS A 48 2.94 13.19 12.88
N CYS A 49 2.54 14.31 13.46
CA CYS A 49 3.45 15.42 13.71
C CYS A 49 4.50 15.06 14.77
N LEU A 50 5.70 15.60 14.59
CA LEU A 50 6.83 15.42 15.51
C LEU A 50 7.15 16.71 16.23
N ASN A 51 7.44 16.61 17.52
CA ASN A 51 7.92 17.76 18.29
C ASN A 51 9.44 17.94 18.14
N LYS A 52 9.93 19.12 18.55
CA LYS A 52 11.37 19.46 18.54
C LYS A 52 12.26 18.45 19.26
N LYS A 53 11.77 17.81 20.34
CA LYS A 53 12.55 16.79 21.06
C LYS A 53 12.75 15.57 20.17
N ASN A 54 11.67 15.02 19.61
CA ASN A 54 11.74 13.83 18.75
C ASN A 54 12.66 14.06 17.55
N LEU A 55 12.57 15.24 16.92
CA LEU A 55 13.43 15.59 15.80
C LEU A 55 14.90 15.75 16.21
N SER A 56 15.16 16.49 17.30
CA SER A 56 16.51 16.66 17.84
C SER A 56 17.17 15.31 18.17
N ASP A 57 16.42 14.40 18.79
CA ASP A 57 16.87 13.06 19.14
C ASP A 57 17.16 12.24 17.88
N PHE A 58 16.27 12.27 16.88
CA PHE A 58 16.43 11.58 15.59
C PHE A 58 17.69 12.05 14.83
N PHE A 59 17.90 13.36 14.69
CA PHE A 59 19.06 13.90 13.99
C PHE A 59 20.37 13.82 14.81
N GLY A 60 20.32 13.27 16.03
CA GLY A 60 21.48 13.13 16.91
C GLY A 60 22.13 14.46 17.27
N LYS A 61 21.35 15.54 17.36
CA LYS A 61 21.85 16.89 17.66
C LYS A 61 21.32 17.37 19.02
N SER A 62 22.11 18.19 19.70
CA SER A 62 21.63 18.86 20.91
C SER A 62 20.43 19.75 20.59
N ARG A 63 19.49 19.91 21.52
CA ARG A 63 18.30 20.76 21.33
C ARG A 63 18.65 22.20 20.94
N VAL A 64 19.73 22.74 21.50
CA VAL A 64 20.19 24.11 21.19
C VAL A 64 20.67 24.20 19.75
N THR A 65 21.47 23.22 19.29
CA THR A 65 21.96 23.16 17.92
C THR A 65 20.80 22.96 16.94
N PHE A 66 19.91 22.01 17.23
CA PHE A 66 18.79 21.70 16.36
C PHE A 66 17.80 22.86 16.24
N ASN A 67 17.55 23.60 17.32
CA ASN A 67 16.70 24.79 17.28
C ASN A 67 17.29 25.90 16.39
N LYS A 68 18.61 26.06 16.36
CA LYS A 68 19.27 27.03 15.44
C LYS A 68 19.12 26.61 13.99
N ILE A 69 19.27 25.31 13.71
CA ILE A 69 19.05 24.75 12.37
C ILE A 69 17.60 24.98 11.94
N LEU A 70 16.63 24.64 12.79
CA LEU A 70 15.22 24.87 12.49
C LEU A 70 14.92 26.34 12.20
N ALA A 71 15.43 27.26 13.02
CA ALA A 71 15.22 28.69 12.81
C ALA A 71 15.78 29.18 11.46
N ASP A 72 16.98 28.70 11.08
CA ASP A 72 17.57 29.00 9.77
C ASP A 72 16.75 28.41 8.61
N LEU A 73 16.20 27.20 8.75
CA LEU A 73 15.34 26.58 7.75
C LEU A 73 13.97 27.29 7.63
N GLU A 74 13.40 27.74 8.74
CA GLU A 74 12.18 28.54 8.80
C GLU A 74 12.40 29.92 8.14
N GLU A 75 13.53 30.58 8.42
CA GLU A 75 13.91 31.86 7.79
C GLU A 75 14.08 31.72 6.26
N LYS A 76 14.68 30.61 5.81
CA LYS A 76 14.82 30.26 4.39
C LYS A 76 13.52 29.77 3.74
N ARG A 77 12.42 29.68 4.50
CA ARG A 77 11.12 29.16 4.04
C ARG A 77 11.18 27.74 3.46
N LEU A 78 12.13 26.94 3.94
CA LEU A 78 12.22 25.52 3.59
C LEU A 78 11.30 24.67 4.47
N VAL A 79 10.95 25.16 5.66
CA VAL A 79 10.07 24.50 6.63
C VAL A 79 8.93 25.45 6.98
N GLY A 80 7.72 24.91 7.09
CA GLY A 80 6.54 25.68 7.47
C GLY A 80 6.61 26.20 8.91
N GLN A 81 5.69 27.10 9.26
CA GLN A 81 5.51 27.46 10.66
C GLN A 81 4.98 26.25 11.43
N PRO A 82 5.48 25.98 12.65
CA PRO A 82 5.02 24.83 13.42
C PRO A 82 3.56 25.00 13.83
N ILE A 83 2.87 23.87 14.00
CA ILE A 83 1.56 23.84 14.65
C ILE A 83 1.80 24.05 16.15
N TYR A 84 1.17 25.07 16.71
CA TYR A 84 1.27 25.40 18.13
C TYR A 84 0.18 24.66 18.91
N GLN A 85 0.58 23.71 19.76
CA GLN A 85 -0.33 23.05 20.68
C GLN A 85 0.18 23.19 22.11
N ASN A 86 -0.53 23.94 22.95
CA ASN A 86 -0.09 24.28 24.31
C ASN A 86 1.32 24.90 24.32
N LYS A 87 2.32 24.15 24.81
CA LYS A 87 3.75 24.54 24.85
C LYS A 87 4.61 23.80 23.82
N ASN A 88 4.00 22.97 22.98
CA ASN A 88 4.69 22.15 21.99
C ASN A 88 4.65 22.80 20.62
N HIS A 89 5.77 22.72 19.90
CA HIS A 89 5.86 23.07 18.48
C HIS A 89 5.90 21.76 17.72
N LEU A 90 4.89 21.53 16.89
CA LEU A 90 4.69 20.31 16.13
C LEU A 90 4.98 20.59 14.65
N TYR A 91 5.74 19.70 14.03
CA TYR A 91 6.12 19.76 12.63
C TYR A 91 5.47 18.58 11.89
N THR A 92 4.86 18.87 10.75
CA THR A 92 4.20 17.86 9.92
C THR A 92 5.21 16.92 9.28
N ARG A 93 4.77 15.79 8.74
CA ARG A 93 5.68 14.90 8.00
C ARG A 93 6.32 15.57 6.78
N TRP A 94 5.64 16.51 6.13
CA TRP A 94 6.20 17.34 5.04
C TRP A 94 7.34 18.22 5.53
N ASP A 95 7.16 18.90 6.67
CA ASP A 95 8.22 19.69 7.29
C ASP A 95 9.44 18.83 7.60
N VAL A 96 9.20 17.62 8.12
CA VAL A 96 10.27 16.67 8.44
C VAL A 96 11.02 16.24 7.18
N GLN A 97 10.33 15.93 6.09
CA GLN A 97 10.97 15.61 4.82
C GLN A 97 11.82 16.77 4.29
N ASN A 98 11.31 18.00 4.38
CA ASN A 98 12.05 19.20 3.96
C ASN A 98 13.31 19.41 4.81
N ILE A 99 13.24 19.16 6.12
CA ILE A 99 14.42 19.20 7.01
C ILE A 99 15.43 18.13 6.60
N MET A 100 14.98 16.89 6.36
CA MET A 100 15.84 15.78 5.93
C MET A 100 16.55 16.13 4.62
N ASP A 101 15.82 16.67 3.65
CA ASP A 101 16.37 17.07 2.35
C ASP A 101 17.37 18.23 2.48
N ALA A 102 17.03 19.26 3.26
CA ALA A 102 17.91 20.40 3.49
C ALA A 102 19.20 20.02 4.24
N LEU A 103 19.15 18.98 5.08
CA LEU A 103 20.31 18.43 5.78
C LEU A 103 21.06 17.35 5.00
N GLY A 104 20.59 16.99 3.79
CA GLY A 104 21.18 15.92 2.98
C GLY A 104 21.11 14.56 3.68
N TYR A 105 20.03 14.29 4.42
CA TYR A 105 19.84 13.02 5.11
C TYR A 105 19.70 11.89 4.08
N PRO A 106 20.43 10.77 4.24
CA PRO A 106 20.44 9.71 3.25
C PRO A 106 19.04 9.13 2.98
N ARG A 107 18.78 8.74 1.73
CA ARG A 107 17.54 8.11 1.28
C ARG A 107 17.75 6.62 1.11
N TYR A 108 16.66 5.85 1.14
CA TYR A 108 16.70 4.41 0.85
C TYR A 108 17.49 4.08 -0.41
N ARG A 109 17.23 4.82 -1.49
CA ARG A 109 17.86 4.57 -2.79
C ARG A 109 19.35 4.83 -2.85
N ASP A 110 19.93 5.50 -1.86
CA ASP A 110 21.37 5.72 -1.85
C ASP A 110 22.08 4.38 -1.59
N TYR A 111 21.42 3.45 -0.90
CA TYR A 111 21.96 2.15 -0.50
C TYR A 111 21.30 0.95 -1.19
N TYR A 112 20.03 1.08 -1.55
CA TYR A 112 19.20 -0.05 -1.96
C TYR A 112 18.52 0.17 -3.32
N GLN A 113 18.26 -0.93 -4.03
CA GLN A 113 17.46 -0.97 -5.25
C GLN A 113 15.96 -0.96 -4.92
N SER A 114 15.16 -0.36 -5.80
CA SER A 114 13.69 -0.40 -5.65
C SER A 114 13.17 -1.84 -5.67
N ARG A 115 12.24 -2.16 -4.77
CA ARG A 115 11.59 -3.47 -4.67
C ARG A 115 10.09 -3.41 -4.69
N THR A 116 9.52 -4.43 -5.32
CA THR A 116 8.08 -4.64 -5.41
C THR A 116 7.67 -5.88 -4.64
N ILE A 117 6.86 -5.73 -3.61
CA ILE A 117 6.38 -6.84 -2.78
C ILE A 117 4.89 -6.99 -2.96
N ILE A 118 4.43 -8.20 -3.31
CA ILE A 118 3.02 -8.51 -3.46
C ILE A 118 2.48 -9.26 -2.24
N VAL A 119 1.35 -8.81 -1.69
CA VAL A 119 0.68 -9.46 -0.57
C VAL A 119 -0.46 -10.33 -1.10
N GLN A 120 -0.36 -11.65 -0.95
CA GLN A 120 -1.28 -12.60 -1.58
C GLN A 120 -1.86 -13.63 -0.61
N ASN A 121 -3.06 -14.13 -0.95
CA ASN A 121 -3.70 -15.33 -0.44
C ASN A 121 -5.04 -15.51 -1.19
N HIS A 122 -5.33 -16.72 -1.68
CA HIS A 122 -6.58 -17.04 -2.38
C HIS A 122 -7.83 -17.05 -1.48
N LYS A 123 -7.66 -16.89 -0.16
CA LYS A 123 -8.77 -16.73 0.78
C LYS A 123 -9.10 -15.25 1.01
N GLY A 124 -10.38 -14.90 0.81
CA GLY A 124 -10.92 -13.58 1.17
C GLY A 124 -10.97 -13.38 2.70
N GLY A 125 -10.78 -12.13 3.15
CA GLY A 125 -10.87 -11.78 4.58
C GLY A 125 -9.67 -12.20 5.44
N THR A 126 -8.55 -12.58 4.82
CA THR A 126 -7.30 -12.99 5.48
C THR A 126 -6.45 -11.82 5.98
N GLY A 127 -6.84 -10.57 5.72
CA GLY A 127 -6.09 -9.39 6.16
C GLY A 127 -5.01 -8.90 5.19
N LYS A 128 -5.07 -9.26 3.90
CA LYS A 128 -4.14 -8.80 2.85
C LYS A 128 -4.05 -7.27 2.78
N SER A 129 -5.16 -6.60 2.45
CA SER A 129 -5.19 -5.14 2.31
C SER A 129 -4.79 -4.43 3.59
N THR A 130 -5.24 -4.92 4.76
CA THR A 130 -4.81 -4.39 6.06
C THR A 130 -3.31 -4.54 6.28
N THR A 131 -2.71 -5.67 5.90
CA THR A 131 -1.27 -5.91 5.98
C THR A 131 -0.51 -5.02 5.01
N SER A 132 -0.96 -4.92 3.75
CA SER A 132 -0.38 -4.07 2.71
C SER A 132 -0.30 -2.61 3.18
N VAL A 133 -1.42 -2.07 3.66
CA VAL A 133 -1.51 -0.69 4.16
C VAL A 133 -0.68 -0.50 5.43
N ALA A 134 -0.73 -1.44 6.38
CA ALA A 134 0.03 -1.34 7.62
C ALA A 134 1.55 -1.31 7.37
N LEU A 135 2.05 -2.17 6.48
CA LEU A 135 3.47 -2.19 6.10
C LEU A 135 3.87 -0.93 5.31
N ALA A 136 3.01 -0.45 4.43
CA ALA A 136 3.27 0.77 3.66
C ALA A 136 3.35 2.01 4.57
N VAL A 137 2.39 2.17 5.49
CA VAL A 137 2.38 3.27 6.47
C VAL A 137 3.58 3.15 7.41
N ALA A 138 3.91 1.94 7.89
CA ALA A 138 5.10 1.74 8.73
C ALA A 138 6.39 2.15 8.00
N ALA A 139 6.54 1.74 6.73
CA ALA A 139 7.69 2.11 5.91
C ALA A 139 7.78 3.62 5.65
N ALA A 140 6.64 4.28 5.42
CA ALA A 140 6.59 5.73 5.21
C ALA A 140 6.88 6.52 6.49
N LEU A 141 6.49 6.00 7.66
CA LEU A 141 6.75 6.61 8.96
C LEU A 141 8.21 6.44 9.42
N ASP A 142 8.91 5.43 8.93
CA ASP A 142 10.31 5.14 9.26
C ASP A 142 11.28 6.18 8.66
N LEU A 143 11.66 7.15 9.48
CA LEU A 143 12.61 8.20 9.11
C LEU A 143 14.02 7.68 8.83
N GLN A 144 14.42 6.54 9.40
CA GLN A 144 15.73 5.95 9.10
C GLN A 144 15.72 5.27 7.73
N LEU A 145 14.58 4.70 7.34
CA LEU A 145 14.42 4.14 6.01
C LEU A 145 14.42 5.23 4.94
N ASN A 146 13.71 6.34 5.18
CA ASN A 146 13.57 7.46 4.26
C ASN A 146 13.28 7.00 2.81
N ALA A 147 12.32 6.08 2.68
CA ALA A 147 11.87 5.53 1.41
C ALA A 147 10.65 6.30 0.88
N ARG A 148 10.57 6.43 -0.44
CA ARG A 148 9.33 6.75 -1.14
C ARG A 148 8.56 5.45 -1.37
N VAL A 149 7.33 5.38 -0.87
CA VAL A 149 6.51 4.18 -0.84
C VAL A 149 5.32 4.34 -1.78
N LEU A 150 4.97 3.29 -2.52
CA LEU A 150 3.77 3.23 -3.35
C LEU A 150 2.97 2.00 -3.00
N VAL A 151 1.66 2.15 -2.81
CA VAL A 151 0.72 1.03 -2.81
C VAL A 151 0.02 0.97 -4.15
N ILE A 152 -0.07 -0.22 -4.76
CA ILE A 152 -0.90 -0.44 -5.95
C ILE A 152 -1.97 -1.45 -5.58
N GLU A 153 -3.22 -1.01 -5.62
CA GLU A 153 -4.37 -1.88 -5.43
C GLU A 153 -4.72 -2.56 -6.75
N TRP A 154 -4.70 -3.89 -6.74
CA TRP A 154 -5.12 -4.71 -7.88
C TRP A 154 -6.49 -5.34 -7.67
N ASP A 155 -7.06 -5.26 -6.46
CA ASP A 155 -8.41 -5.74 -6.18
C ASP A 155 -9.43 -4.73 -6.73
N PRO A 156 -10.26 -5.10 -7.73
CA PRO A 156 -11.26 -4.19 -8.32
C PRO A 156 -12.27 -3.61 -7.31
N GLN A 157 -12.31 -4.08 -6.06
CA GLN A 157 -13.09 -3.44 -5.00
C GLN A 157 -12.59 -2.03 -4.62
N GLY A 158 -11.31 -1.68 -4.82
CA GLY A 158 -10.81 -0.32 -4.60
C GLY A 158 -10.88 0.17 -3.13
N SER A 159 -10.83 -0.77 -2.19
CA SER A 159 -10.95 -0.53 -0.75
C SER A 159 -9.81 0.30 -0.16
N ILE A 160 -8.57 0.12 -0.62
CA ILE A 160 -7.40 0.89 -0.15
C ILE A 160 -7.51 2.33 -0.65
N GLY A 161 -7.76 2.52 -1.94
CA GLY A 161 -7.88 3.85 -2.53
C GLY A 161 -8.97 4.68 -1.84
N SER A 162 -10.14 4.09 -1.59
CA SER A 162 -11.24 4.76 -0.88
C SER A 162 -10.91 5.28 0.52
N GLY A 163 -9.94 4.66 1.21
CA GLY A 163 -9.53 5.07 2.56
C GLY A 163 -8.32 6.00 2.59
N MET A 164 -7.32 5.75 1.73
CA MET A 164 -6.02 6.43 1.80
C MET A 164 -5.95 7.73 1.00
N ILE A 165 -6.76 7.87 -0.06
CA ILE A 165 -6.76 9.06 -0.89
C ILE A 165 -7.49 10.19 -0.14
N GLN A 166 -6.75 11.24 0.22
CA GLN A 166 -7.26 12.34 1.05
C GLN A 166 -7.87 13.48 0.23
N SER A 167 -7.23 13.84 -0.88
CA SER A 167 -7.67 14.94 -1.73
C SER A 167 -7.56 14.53 -3.18
N VAL A 168 -8.63 14.74 -3.93
CA VAL A 168 -8.62 14.63 -5.38
C VAL A 168 -9.13 15.92 -6.00
N SER A 169 -8.46 16.35 -7.06
CA SER A 169 -8.83 17.42 -7.99
C SER A 169 -9.61 16.86 -9.17
N GLU A 170 -10.40 17.71 -9.84
CA GLU A 170 -10.99 17.35 -11.14
C GLU A 170 -9.91 17.14 -12.22
N ASP A 171 -8.74 17.77 -12.06
CA ASP A 171 -7.61 17.68 -12.99
C ASP A 171 -6.72 16.43 -12.75
N ASP A 172 -7.00 15.65 -11.70
CA ASP A 172 -6.20 14.46 -11.40
C ASP A 172 -6.41 13.35 -12.43
N VAL A 173 -5.37 12.54 -12.61
CA VAL A 173 -5.37 11.41 -13.55
C VAL A 173 -5.94 10.17 -12.86
N PHE A 174 -7.21 9.88 -13.11
CA PHE A 174 -7.90 8.69 -12.57
C PHE A 174 -7.64 7.42 -13.38
N LEU A 175 -6.37 7.01 -13.48
CA LEU A 175 -5.97 5.79 -14.19
C LEU A 175 -5.47 4.72 -13.22
N THR A 176 -5.91 3.49 -13.43
CA THR A 176 -5.49 2.30 -12.66
C THR A 176 -4.33 1.58 -13.35
N ALA A 177 -3.73 0.62 -12.65
CA ALA A 177 -2.77 -0.30 -13.25
C ALA A 177 -3.34 -1.00 -14.50
N ILE A 178 -4.63 -1.36 -14.48
CA ILE A 178 -5.29 -2.01 -15.61
C ILE A 178 -5.52 -1.02 -16.77
N ASP A 179 -5.86 0.23 -16.49
CA ASP A 179 -5.95 1.26 -17.54
C ASP A 179 -4.60 1.45 -18.25
N ALA A 180 -3.49 1.43 -17.51
CA ALA A 180 -2.16 1.55 -18.11
C ALA A 180 -1.75 0.33 -18.95
N ILE A 181 -2.20 -0.88 -18.55
CA ILE A 181 -1.95 -2.10 -19.32
C ILE A 181 -2.82 -2.14 -20.58
N LEU A 182 -4.14 -1.94 -20.43
CA LEU A 182 -5.10 -2.15 -21.51
C LEU A 182 -5.31 -0.93 -22.39
N GLY A 183 -5.12 0.27 -21.86
CA GLY A 183 -5.58 1.51 -22.48
C GLY A 183 -4.99 1.75 -23.88
N VAL A 184 -3.76 1.29 -24.14
CA VAL A 184 -3.16 1.36 -25.48
C VAL A 184 -3.84 0.46 -26.52
N TYR A 185 -4.61 -0.54 -26.08
CA TYR A 185 -5.37 -1.48 -26.91
C TYR A 185 -6.87 -1.18 -26.94
N GLU A 186 -7.34 -0.24 -26.11
CA GLU A 186 -8.74 0.14 -25.97
C GLU A 186 -8.97 1.51 -26.62
N GLU A 187 -9.55 1.50 -27.83
CA GLU A 187 -9.92 2.72 -28.55
C GLU A 187 -10.86 3.60 -27.70
N GLY A 188 -10.52 4.88 -27.56
CA GLY A 188 -11.29 5.84 -26.76
C GLY A 188 -11.13 5.73 -25.24
N SER A 189 -10.21 4.89 -24.73
CA SER A 189 -9.85 4.86 -23.31
C SER A 189 -9.25 6.19 -22.84
N GLU A 190 -9.33 6.49 -21.54
CA GLU A 190 -8.71 7.71 -20.99
C GLU A 190 -7.19 7.71 -21.20
N TYR A 191 -6.52 6.56 -21.05
CA TYR A 191 -5.09 6.42 -21.33
C TYR A 191 -4.74 6.78 -22.78
N LYS A 192 -5.51 6.27 -23.75
CA LYS A 192 -5.30 6.55 -25.18
C LYS A 192 -5.55 8.02 -25.51
N LYS A 193 -6.55 8.65 -24.90
CA LYS A 193 -6.80 10.10 -25.08
C LYS A 193 -5.59 10.93 -24.67
N TYR A 194 -4.92 10.62 -23.55
CA TYR A 194 -3.70 11.33 -23.16
C TYR A 194 -2.57 11.15 -24.18
N LEU A 195 -2.39 9.93 -24.71
CA LEU A 195 -1.42 9.69 -25.78
C LEU A 195 -1.73 10.53 -27.04
N ASP A 196 -3.01 10.58 -27.43
CA ASP A 196 -3.45 11.33 -28.61
C ASP A 196 -3.33 12.85 -28.40
N MET A 197 -3.35 13.33 -27.15
CA MET A 197 -3.02 14.72 -26.76
C MET A 197 -1.51 15.02 -26.79
N GLY A 198 -0.67 14.02 -27.02
CA GLY A 198 0.78 14.16 -27.15
C GLY A 198 1.60 13.89 -25.89
N TYR A 199 0.97 13.43 -24.80
CA TYR A 199 1.70 12.97 -23.62
C TYR A 199 2.39 11.63 -23.90
N SER A 200 3.60 11.46 -23.36
CA SER A 200 4.28 10.16 -23.38
C SER A 200 3.69 9.19 -22.36
N GLU A 201 3.89 7.87 -22.57
CA GLU A 201 3.48 6.87 -21.58
C GLU A 201 4.11 7.14 -20.20
N ALA A 202 5.37 7.56 -20.17
CA ALA A 202 6.08 7.89 -18.93
C ALA A 202 5.40 9.04 -18.17
N GLU A 203 5.07 10.14 -18.86
CA GLU A 203 4.36 11.27 -18.23
C GLU A 203 2.98 10.85 -17.70
N ILE A 204 2.25 10.02 -18.44
CA ILE A 204 0.96 9.50 -17.97
C ILE A 204 1.16 8.67 -16.71
N ILE A 205 2.10 7.72 -16.73
CA ILE A 205 2.36 6.78 -15.63
C ILE A 205 2.85 7.50 -14.37
N GLU A 206 3.70 8.51 -14.50
CA GLU A 206 4.23 9.29 -13.36
C GLU A 206 3.16 10.05 -12.57
N ASN A 207 2.03 10.35 -13.23
CA ASN A 207 0.89 11.10 -12.68
C ASN A 207 -0.29 10.21 -12.27
N MET A 208 -0.22 8.88 -12.45
CA MET A 208 -1.25 7.95 -11.97
C MET A 208 -1.38 7.87 -10.43
N PRO A 209 -0.29 7.92 -9.63
CA PRO A 209 -0.39 7.79 -8.18
C PRO A 209 -1.06 9.00 -7.52
N PHE A 210 -2.01 8.75 -6.63
CA PHE A 210 -2.61 9.73 -5.74
C PHE A 210 -1.82 9.87 -4.45
N SER A 211 -1.65 11.09 -3.97
CA SER A 211 -1.00 11.34 -2.68
C SER A 211 -1.92 11.03 -1.49
N THR A 212 -1.28 10.65 -0.39
CA THR A 212 -1.94 10.35 0.89
C THR A 212 -1.65 11.45 1.92
N HIS A 213 -2.01 11.22 3.19
CA HIS A 213 -1.65 12.09 4.30
C HIS A 213 -0.16 12.03 4.70
N LEU A 214 0.65 11.19 4.06
CA LEU A 214 2.09 11.11 4.27
C LEU A 214 2.82 11.56 2.98
N PRO A 215 3.84 12.43 3.08
CA PRO A 215 4.50 13.07 1.93
C PRO A 215 5.27 12.10 1.03
N ASN A 216 5.55 10.90 1.52
CA ASN A 216 6.37 9.88 0.89
C ASN A 216 5.59 8.57 0.68
N LEU A 217 4.25 8.62 0.72
CA LEU A 217 3.38 7.48 0.47
C LEU A 217 2.29 7.89 -0.53
N ASP A 218 2.28 7.22 -1.68
CA ASP A 218 1.24 7.39 -2.69
C ASP A 218 0.49 6.06 -2.91
N VAL A 219 -0.66 6.15 -3.58
CA VAL A 219 -1.49 5.00 -3.93
C VAL A 219 -1.98 5.07 -5.37
N ILE A 220 -1.87 3.97 -6.11
CA ILE A 220 -2.66 3.73 -7.33
C ILE A 220 -3.83 2.83 -6.91
N THR A 221 -5.05 3.34 -7.04
CA THR A 221 -6.27 2.59 -6.72
C THR A 221 -6.67 1.67 -7.88
N ALA A 222 -7.58 0.73 -7.59
CA ALA A 222 -8.33 -0.02 -8.58
C ALA A 222 -9.79 0.43 -8.62
N PHE A 223 -10.48 0.13 -9.72
CA PHE A 223 -11.91 0.35 -9.90
C PHE A 223 -12.63 -0.95 -10.25
N PRO A 224 -13.95 -1.08 -10.01
CA PRO A 224 -14.71 -2.27 -10.41
C PRO A 224 -14.60 -2.60 -11.92
N THR A 225 -14.33 -1.60 -12.75
CA THR A 225 -14.07 -1.73 -14.19
C THR A 225 -12.79 -2.51 -14.51
N ASP A 226 -11.87 -2.69 -13.57
CA ASP A 226 -10.61 -3.42 -13.76
C ASP A 226 -10.81 -4.92 -13.92
N ALA A 227 -11.97 -5.45 -13.49
CA ALA A 227 -12.37 -6.82 -13.76
C ALA A 227 -12.34 -7.17 -15.27
N ARG A 228 -12.46 -6.17 -16.15
CA ARG A 228 -12.38 -6.33 -17.61
C ARG A 228 -11.06 -6.91 -18.11
N PHE A 229 -9.98 -6.82 -17.34
CA PHE A 229 -8.68 -7.41 -17.71
C PHE A 229 -8.80 -8.91 -17.97
N LYS A 230 -9.58 -9.61 -17.13
CA LYS A 230 -9.84 -11.05 -17.29
C LYS A 230 -10.53 -11.34 -18.63
N ASP A 231 -11.56 -10.57 -18.97
CA ASP A 231 -12.31 -10.75 -20.21
C ASP A 231 -11.43 -10.51 -21.44
N LYS A 232 -10.66 -9.42 -21.45
CA LYS A 232 -9.71 -9.11 -22.52
C LYS A 232 -8.66 -10.21 -22.67
N TYR A 233 -8.09 -10.67 -21.56
CA TYR A 233 -7.08 -11.71 -21.56
C TYR A 233 -7.59 -13.01 -22.22
N TRP A 234 -8.80 -13.47 -21.89
CA TRP A 234 -9.32 -14.71 -22.45
C TRP A 234 -9.78 -14.59 -23.91
N GLN A 235 -10.08 -13.39 -24.39
CA GLN A 235 -10.42 -13.14 -25.80
C GLN A 235 -9.20 -13.02 -26.72
N CYS A 236 -8.02 -12.75 -26.15
CA CYS A 236 -6.77 -12.61 -26.88
C CYS A 236 -6.15 -13.95 -27.30
N SER A 237 -5.30 -13.89 -28.33
CA SER A 237 -4.38 -14.96 -28.74
C SER A 237 -3.34 -15.25 -27.65
N LYS A 238 -2.61 -16.36 -27.78
CA LYS A 238 -1.59 -16.74 -26.79
C LYS A 238 -0.47 -15.70 -26.71
N GLU A 239 -0.05 -15.17 -27.85
CA GLU A 239 1.01 -14.18 -27.97
C GLU A 239 0.60 -12.86 -27.31
N GLU A 240 -0.63 -12.39 -27.59
CA GLU A 240 -1.18 -11.18 -26.96
C GLU A 240 -1.34 -11.35 -25.45
N ARG A 241 -1.75 -12.52 -24.96
CA ARG A 241 -1.82 -12.81 -23.52
C ARG A 241 -0.47 -12.64 -22.84
N THR A 242 0.61 -13.14 -23.44
CA THR A 242 1.97 -12.95 -22.92
C THR A 242 2.34 -11.47 -22.87
N GLN A 243 2.03 -10.70 -23.92
CA GLN A 243 2.28 -9.26 -23.94
C GLN A 243 1.51 -8.52 -22.84
N LEU A 244 0.23 -8.85 -22.63
CA LEU A 244 -0.59 -8.24 -21.58
C LEU A 244 -0.02 -8.49 -20.18
N LEU A 245 0.43 -9.72 -19.89
CA LEU A 245 1.04 -10.06 -18.58
C LEU A 245 2.37 -9.34 -18.36
N LEU A 246 3.17 -9.18 -19.42
CA LEU A 246 4.49 -8.57 -19.33
C LEU A 246 4.48 -7.04 -19.35
N ARG A 247 3.47 -6.42 -19.98
CA ARG A 247 3.43 -4.97 -20.17
C ARG A 247 3.57 -4.20 -18.87
N PHE A 248 2.90 -4.63 -17.79
CA PHE A 248 3.01 -3.95 -16.50
C PHE A 248 4.45 -3.95 -15.99
N LYS A 249 5.12 -5.11 -16.05
CA LYS A 249 6.53 -5.26 -15.69
C LYS A 249 7.47 -4.45 -16.58
N GLU A 250 7.25 -4.47 -17.90
CA GLU A 250 8.22 -3.99 -18.88
C GLU A 250 8.08 -2.50 -19.21
N VAL A 251 6.87 -1.93 -19.09
CA VAL A 251 6.58 -0.54 -19.47
C VAL A 251 6.25 0.30 -18.24
N ILE A 252 5.37 -0.18 -17.37
CA ILE A 252 4.85 0.62 -16.24
C ILE A 252 5.83 0.64 -15.07
N MET A 253 6.31 -0.53 -14.65
CA MET A 253 7.18 -0.63 -13.48
C MET A 253 8.52 0.10 -13.59
N PRO A 254 9.22 0.19 -14.74
CA PRO A 254 10.45 0.95 -14.82
C PRO A 254 10.25 2.43 -14.48
N VAL A 255 9.13 3.02 -14.94
CA VAL A 255 8.76 4.41 -14.64
C VAL A 255 8.46 4.55 -13.14
N LEU A 256 7.63 3.66 -12.58
CA LEU A 256 7.30 3.70 -11.16
C LEU A 256 8.52 3.45 -10.26
N LYS A 257 9.42 2.52 -10.60
CA LYS A 257 10.65 2.23 -9.83
C LYS A 257 11.67 3.37 -9.88
N ALA A 258 11.58 4.28 -10.84
CA ALA A 258 12.37 5.52 -10.82
C ALA A 258 11.85 6.51 -9.76
N LYS A 259 10.54 6.48 -9.46
CA LYS A 259 9.85 7.35 -8.49
C LYS A 259 9.62 6.71 -7.12
N TYR A 260 9.67 5.39 -6.97
CA TYR A 260 9.39 4.72 -5.70
C TYR A 260 10.45 3.69 -5.34
N ASP A 261 10.77 3.65 -4.06
CA ASP A 261 11.81 2.83 -3.47
C ASP A 261 11.25 1.48 -2.96
N LEU A 262 10.04 1.51 -2.40
CA LEU A 262 9.30 0.32 -1.99
C LEU A 262 7.89 0.38 -2.56
N ILE A 263 7.52 -0.64 -3.33
CA ILE A 263 6.20 -0.74 -3.96
C ILE A 263 5.49 -1.97 -3.39
N ILE A 264 4.29 -1.79 -2.83
CA ILE A 264 3.50 -2.87 -2.23
C ILE A 264 2.24 -3.08 -3.07
N PHE A 265 2.00 -4.32 -3.49
CA PHE A 265 0.78 -4.69 -4.22
C PHE A 265 -0.22 -5.35 -3.28
N ASP A 266 -1.46 -4.87 -3.30
CA ASP A 266 -2.60 -5.56 -2.73
C ASP A 266 -3.37 -6.29 -3.83
N THR A 267 -3.76 -7.54 -3.59
CA THR A 267 -4.36 -8.39 -4.63
C THR A 267 -5.76 -8.87 -4.27
N PRO A 268 -6.62 -9.14 -5.28
CA PRO A 268 -7.88 -9.81 -5.04
C PRO A 268 -7.66 -11.22 -4.47
N PRO A 269 -8.69 -11.85 -3.89
CA PRO A 269 -8.62 -13.24 -3.42
C PRO A 269 -8.73 -14.27 -4.56
N GLU A 270 -9.13 -13.88 -5.77
CA GLU A 270 -9.32 -14.82 -6.89
C GLU A 270 -8.04 -14.98 -7.72
N ASP A 271 -7.63 -16.23 -7.95
CA ASP A 271 -6.58 -16.57 -8.92
C ASP A 271 -7.02 -16.20 -10.34
N SER A 272 -6.45 -15.13 -10.89
CA SER A 272 -6.90 -14.53 -12.13
C SER A 272 -5.74 -13.87 -12.88
N PRO A 273 -5.89 -13.59 -14.19
CA PRO A 273 -4.84 -12.93 -14.98
C PRO A 273 -4.35 -11.60 -14.39
N ILE A 274 -5.19 -10.89 -13.63
CA ILE A 274 -4.82 -9.65 -12.91
C ILE A 274 -3.67 -9.93 -11.94
N ILE A 275 -3.81 -10.97 -11.12
CA ILE A 275 -2.77 -11.41 -10.19
C ILE A 275 -1.51 -11.86 -10.94
N TRP A 276 -1.68 -12.57 -12.06
CA TRP A 276 -0.55 -13.07 -12.84
C TRP A 276 0.30 -11.93 -13.41
N ALA A 277 -0.32 -10.85 -13.91
CA ALA A 277 0.40 -9.66 -14.37
C ALA A 277 1.16 -8.98 -13.22
N ALA A 278 0.55 -8.92 -12.02
CA ALA A 278 1.20 -8.39 -10.82
C ALA A 278 2.40 -9.26 -10.39
N ASP A 279 2.27 -10.59 -10.49
CA ASP A 279 3.34 -11.55 -10.17
C ASP A 279 4.53 -11.47 -11.12
N GLU A 280 4.32 -11.22 -12.41
CA GLU A 280 5.42 -10.99 -13.36
C GLU A 280 6.28 -9.78 -12.96
N ALA A 281 5.69 -8.83 -12.24
CA ALA A 281 6.29 -7.56 -11.88
C ALA A 281 6.84 -7.50 -10.44
N ALA A 282 6.51 -8.48 -9.60
CA ALA A 282 6.95 -8.54 -8.20
C ALA A 282 8.43 -8.96 -8.07
N ASP A 283 9.12 -8.48 -7.04
CA ASP A 283 10.42 -8.99 -6.60
C ASP A 283 10.28 -9.97 -5.43
N GLY A 284 9.16 -9.94 -4.71
CA GLY A 284 8.90 -10.85 -3.61
C GLY A 284 7.43 -10.98 -3.24
N ILE A 285 7.09 -12.09 -2.57
CA ILE A 285 5.71 -12.45 -2.20
C ILE A 285 5.60 -12.60 -0.69
N LEU A 286 4.59 -11.95 -0.11
CA LEU A 286 4.18 -12.12 1.29
C LEU A 286 2.80 -12.78 1.35
N VAL A 287 2.73 -13.98 1.91
CA VAL A 287 1.48 -14.72 2.07
C VAL A 287 0.89 -14.46 3.44
N ALA A 288 -0.18 -13.68 3.52
CA ALA A 288 -0.87 -13.40 4.78
C ALA A 288 -1.86 -14.55 5.09
N VAL A 289 -1.67 -15.24 6.22
CA VAL A 289 -2.52 -16.38 6.63
C VAL A 289 -2.98 -16.24 8.08
N SER A 290 -4.27 -16.42 8.32
CA SER A 290 -4.81 -16.55 9.69
C SER A 290 -4.63 -17.98 10.22
N PRO A 291 -4.35 -18.16 11.52
CA PRO A 291 -4.10 -19.48 12.12
C PRO A 291 -5.40 -20.25 12.38
N ARG A 292 -6.21 -20.48 11.33
CA ARG A 292 -7.46 -21.24 11.37
C ARG A 292 -7.37 -22.42 10.41
N GLU A 293 -7.99 -23.57 10.73
CA GLU A 293 -7.83 -24.79 9.90
C GLU A 293 -8.31 -24.61 8.45
N TYR A 294 -9.42 -23.90 8.22
CA TYR A 294 -9.88 -23.62 6.86
C TYR A 294 -8.92 -22.71 6.08
N ASP A 295 -8.24 -21.79 6.76
CA ASP A 295 -7.28 -20.89 6.14
C ASP A 295 -5.96 -21.62 5.86
N TYR A 296 -5.55 -22.54 6.74
CA TYR A 296 -4.45 -23.47 6.50
C TYR A 296 -4.70 -24.35 5.27
N ALA A 297 -5.90 -24.93 5.15
CA ALA A 297 -6.26 -25.73 3.98
C ALA A 297 -6.25 -24.91 2.69
N SER A 298 -6.88 -23.74 2.69
CA SER A 298 -6.91 -22.82 1.54
C SER A 298 -5.50 -22.37 1.13
N THR A 299 -4.62 -22.12 2.12
CA THR A 299 -3.23 -21.73 1.87
C THR A 299 -2.42 -22.91 1.32
N THR A 300 -2.73 -24.15 1.70
CA THR A 300 -2.09 -25.34 1.12
C THR A 300 -2.37 -25.42 -0.39
N ASP A 301 -3.62 -25.25 -0.79
CA ASP A 301 -4.01 -25.24 -2.21
C ASP A 301 -3.36 -24.08 -2.98
N PHE A 302 -3.29 -22.90 -2.36
CA PHE A 302 -2.57 -21.74 -2.91
C PHE A 302 -1.09 -22.07 -3.16
N MET A 303 -0.39 -22.63 -2.19
CA MET A 303 1.04 -22.95 -2.29
C MET A 303 1.35 -23.97 -3.40
N LEU A 304 0.47 -24.96 -3.59
CA LEU A 304 0.60 -25.91 -4.70
C LEU A 304 0.37 -25.23 -6.05
N THR A 305 -0.69 -24.41 -6.13
CA THR A 305 -1.11 -23.75 -7.38
C THR A 305 -0.11 -22.69 -7.84
N ILE A 306 0.40 -21.86 -6.93
CA ILE A 306 1.32 -20.77 -7.29
C ILE A 306 2.62 -21.30 -7.92
N SER A 307 3.09 -22.47 -7.45
CA SER A 307 4.29 -23.10 -7.98
C SER A 307 4.12 -23.55 -9.45
N GLU A 308 2.97 -24.15 -9.77
CA GLU A 308 2.65 -24.59 -11.12
C GLU A 308 2.39 -23.39 -12.04
N ARG A 309 1.66 -22.39 -11.52
CA ARG A 309 1.42 -21.14 -12.23
C ARG A 309 2.73 -20.47 -12.61
N PHE A 310 3.70 -20.35 -11.70
CA PHE A 310 5.00 -19.80 -12.04
C PHE A 310 5.68 -20.58 -13.16
N ARG A 311 5.66 -21.92 -13.16
CA ARG A 311 6.26 -22.71 -14.26
C ARG A 311 5.65 -22.40 -15.64
N GLN A 312 4.38 -21.99 -15.66
CA GLN A 312 3.64 -21.64 -16.87
C GLN A 312 3.71 -20.14 -17.21
N SER A 313 4.22 -19.33 -16.30
CA SER A 313 4.29 -17.88 -16.45
C SER A 313 5.46 -17.46 -17.36
N PRO A 314 5.36 -16.31 -18.06
CA PRO A 314 6.42 -15.86 -18.97
C PRO A 314 7.82 -15.84 -18.36
N ASN A 315 8.00 -15.28 -17.16
CA ASN A 315 9.30 -15.23 -16.48
C ASN A 315 9.61 -16.44 -15.59
N LYS A 316 8.76 -17.46 -15.57
CA LYS A 316 8.97 -18.69 -14.79
C LYS A 316 9.19 -18.48 -13.28
N GLY A 317 8.77 -17.34 -12.75
CA GLY A 317 9.03 -16.92 -11.36
C GLY A 317 10.48 -16.49 -11.05
N GLU A 318 11.36 -16.33 -12.05
CA GLU A 318 12.77 -15.96 -11.85
C GLU A 318 12.95 -14.55 -11.24
N ASN A 319 11.92 -13.71 -11.32
CA ASN A 319 11.88 -12.39 -10.70
C ASN A 319 11.70 -12.45 -9.17
N ILE A 320 11.18 -13.54 -8.61
CA ILE A 320 10.88 -13.66 -7.19
C ILE A 320 12.14 -14.01 -6.41
N LYS A 321 12.66 -13.05 -5.66
CA LYS A 321 13.88 -13.15 -4.83
C LYS A 321 13.58 -13.41 -3.36
N TRP A 322 12.35 -13.14 -2.94
CA TRP A 322 11.93 -13.24 -1.55
C TRP A 322 10.51 -13.79 -1.46
N PHE A 323 10.31 -14.76 -0.57
CA PHE A 323 9.01 -15.36 -0.35
C PHE A 323 8.86 -15.62 1.15
N LYS A 324 7.79 -15.11 1.75
CA LYS A 324 7.47 -15.39 3.16
C LYS A 324 6.00 -15.64 3.39
N VAL A 325 5.70 -16.42 4.43
CA VAL A 325 4.35 -16.55 5.00
C VAL A 325 4.31 -15.84 6.33
N LEU A 326 3.30 -14.99 6.51
CA LEU A 326 3.08 -14.22 7.71
C LEU A 326 1.77 -14.67 8.36
N ALA A 327 1.84 -15.08 9.63
CA ALA A 327 0.65 -15.24 10.42
C ALA A 327 0.05 -13.88 10.78
N VAL A 328 -1.24 -13.72 10.51
CA VAL A 328 -1.99 -12.50 10.78
C VAL A 328 -3.25 -12.80 11.58
N ASN A 329 -3.78 -11.78 12.26
CA ASN A 329 -4.96 -11.89 13.09
C ASN A 329 -4.84 -13.00 14.18
N VAL A 330 -3.65 -13.14 14.77
CA VAL A 330 -3.33 -14.20 15.74
C VAL A 330 -3.90 -13.86 17.12
N ASP A 331 -4.75 -14.72 17.67
CA ASP A 331 -5.18 -14.65 19.08
C ASP A 331 -4.34 -15.59 19.95
N ASP A 332 -3.40 -15.03 20.70
CA ASP A 332 -2.53 -15.78 21.63
C ASP A 332 -3.30 -16.49 22.76
N LYS A 333 -4.54 -16.08 23.03
CA LYS A 333 -5.38 -16.71 24.06
C LYS A 333 -6.10 -17.95 23.56
N SER A 334 -6.16 -18.17 22.25
CA SER A 334 -6.83 -19.32 21.64
C SER A 334 -5.89 -20.53 21.60
N PRO A 335 -6.12 -21.58 22.42
CA PRO A 335 -5.32 -22.79 22.36
C PRO A 335 -5.45 -23.50 21.00
N TYR A 336 -6.60 -23.33 20.35
CA TYR A 336 -6.88 -23.87 19.03
C TYR A 336 -6.04 -23.18 17.96
N GLU A 337 -6.00 -21.85 17.92
CA GLU A 337 -5.16 -21.13 16.95
C GLU A 337 -3.68 -21.42 17.16
N LYS A 338 -3.25 -21.60 18.42
CA LYS A 338 -1.87 -22.02 18.72
C LYS A 338 -1.48 -23.35 18.07
N ILE A 339 -2.37 -24.33 18.06
CA ILE A 339 -2.13 -25.63 17.39
C ILE A 339 -1.92 -25.43 15.88
N VAL A 340 -2.75 -24.59 15.25
CA VAL A 340 -2.67 -24.30 13.82
C VAL A 340 -1.42 -23.46 13.50
N LEU A 341 -1.07 -22.51 14.35
CA LEU A 341 0.16 -21.73 14.22
C LEU A 341 1.40 -22.61 14.31
N ASP A 342 1.46 -23.52 15.29
CA ASP A 342 2.56 -24.48 15.41
C ASP A 342 2.64 -25.40 14.18
N LYS A 343 1.48 -25.75 13.59
CA LYS A 343 1.41 -26.50 12.33
C LYS A 343 1.98 -25.70 11.17
N LEU A 344 1.59 -24.43 11.00
CA LEU A 344 2.14 -23.51 10.00
C LEU A 344 3.67 -23.39 10.13
N ILE A 345 4.18 -23.18 11.34
CA ILE A 345 5.62 -23.08 11.60
C ILE A 345 6.35 -24.35 11.15
N ARG A 346 5.83 -25.54 11.48
CA ARG A 346 6.46 -26.82 11.08
C ARG A 346 6.45 -27.07 9.58
N THR A 347 5.41 -26.61 8.87
CA THR A 347 5.21 -26.92 7.45
C THR A 347 5.83 -25.89 6.53
N VAL A 348 5.82 -24.61 6.92
CA VAL A 348 6.39 -23.50 6.14
C VAL A 348 7.89 -23.33 6.42
N GLN A 349 8.35 -23.64 7.64
CA GLN A 349 9.75 -23.64 8.02
C GLN A 349 10.44 -22.29 7.83
N ASP A 350 11.57 -22.24 7.13
CA ASP A 350 12.41 -21.07 6.94
C ASP A 350 11.72 -19.96 6.14
N LEU A 351 10.66 -20.29 5.39
CA LEU A 351 9.81 -19.32 4.71
C LEU A 351 8.79 -18.63 5.64
N PHE A 352 8.72 -19.00 6.92
CA PHE A 352 7.79 -18.39 7.86
C PHE A 352 8.38 -17.14 8.51
N MET A 353 7.58 -16.07 8.66
CA MET A 353 7.97 -14.92 9.46
C MET A 353 7.96 -15.28 10.95
N ALA A 354 9.00 -14.90 11.68
CA ALA A 354 9.09 -15.18 13.11
C ALA A 354 8.11 -14.30 13.92
N THR A 355 7.78 -13.14 13.37
CA THR A 355 6.82 -12.18 13.91
C THR A 355 5.44 -12.39 13.29
N ASN A 356 4.39 -11.92 13.97
CA ASN A 356 3.01 -12.05 13.50
C ASN A 356 2.16 -10.82 13.88
N ILE A 357 1.12 -10.57 13.09
CA ILE A 357 0.13 -9.52 13.37
C ILE A 357 -0.91 -10.08 14.34
N LYS A 358 -1.12 -9.41 15.47
CA LYS A 358 -2.03 -9.87 16.52
C LYS A 358 -3.49 -9.55 16.19
N ASN A 359 -4.41 -10.34 16.73
CA ASN A 359 -5.82 -10.00 16.75
C ASN A 359 -6.06 -8.79 17.67
N SER A 360 -6.69 -7.75 17.13
CA SER A 360 -7.06 -6.56 17.91
C SER A 360 -8.25 -5.83 17.25
N GLU A 361 -9.16 -5.33 18.06
CA GLU A 361 -10.28 -4.48 17.58
C GLU A 361 -9.79 -3.13 17.02
N ALA A 362 -8.55 -2.73 17.34
CA ALA A 362 -7.96 -1.50 16.81
C ALA A 362 -7.86 -1.49 15.28
N PHE A 363 -7.62 -2.64 14.65
CA PHE A 363 -7.61 -2.76 13.19
C PHE A 363 -8.97 -2.45 12.57
N LYS A 364 -10.06 -2.92 13.18
CA LYS A 364 -11.42 -2.64 12.70
C LYS A 364 -11.80 -1.17 12.93
N ALA A 365 -11.38 -0.62 14.07
CA ALA A 365 -11.61 0.79 14.41
C ALA A 365 -10.88 1.74 13.46
N ALA A 366 -9.65 1.40 13.06
CA ALA A 366 -8.92 2.16 12.05
C ALA A 366 -9.53 2.01 10.65
N ALA A 367 -9.84 0.78 10.25
CA ALA A 367 -10.43 0.49 8.94
C ALA A 367 -11.79 1.18 8.72
N SER A 368 -12.63 1.30 9.76
CA SER A 368 -13.91 2.02 9.66
C SER A 368 -13.77 3.52 9.41
N ARG A 369 -12.56 4.07 9.60
CA ARG A 369 -12.17 5.44 9.27
C ARG A 369 -11.33 5.55 7.99
N GLY A 370 -11.12 4.44 7.27
CA GLY A 370 -10.23 4.41 6.09
C GLY A 370 -8.74 4.53 6.45
N ARG A 371 -8.34 4.21 7.68
CA ARG A 371 -7.01 4.46 8.22
C ARG A 371 -6.25 3.17 8.55
N SER A 372 -4.91 3.26 8.60
CA SER A 372 -4.07 2.23 9.21
C SER A 372 -4.19 2.27 10.74
N VAL A 373 -3.87 1.17 11.42
CA VAL A 373 -3.81 1.19 12.89
C VAL A 373 -2.73 2.13 13.42
N LEU A 374 -1.70 2.40 12.62
CA LEU A 374 -0.63 3.35 12.96
C LEU A 374 -1.08 4.82 12.85
N ASP A 375 -2.20 5.07 12.17
CA ASP A 375 -2.73 6.41 11.93
C ASP A 375 -3.63 6.92 13.07
N ILE A 376 -4.13 6.03 13.92
CA ILE A 376 -5.02 6.40 15.02
C ILE A 376 -4.23 6.61 16.31
N LYS A 377 -4.73 7.46 17.21
CA LYS A 377 -4.13 7.74 18.52
C LYS A 377 -5.07 7.40 19.65
N LYS A 378 -4.51 7.07 20.82
CA LYS A 378 -5.26 6.79 22.06
C LYS A 378 -6.26 7.89 22.43
N SER A 379 -5.93 9.15 22.12
CA SER A 379 -6.78 10.32 22.37
C SER A 379 -8.06 10.36 21.54
N GLU A 380 -8.17 9.55 20.49
CA GLU A 380 -9.38 9.46 19.67
C GLU A 380 -10.40 8.47 20.26
N GLU A 381 -10.03 7.72 21.30
CA GLU A 381 -10.91 6.82 22.06
C GLU A 381 -11.68 5.79 21.20
N LEU A 382 -11.18 5.48 19.99
CA LEU A 382 -11.82 4.55 19.05
C LEU A 382 -11.77 3.09 19.52
N CYS A 383 -10.80 2.75 20.38
CA CYS A 383 -10.66 1.45 21.00
C CYS A 383 -9.90 1.57 22.33
N SER A 384 -9.85 0.50 23.12
CA SER A 384 -9.09 0.54 24.37
C SER A 384 -7.59 0.75 24.11
N PRO A 385 -6.87 1.55 24.93
CA PRO A 385 -5.44 1.79 24.76
C PRO A 385 -4.59 0.52 24.63
N LYS A 386 -4.93 -0.51 25.41
CA LYS A 386 -4.25 -1.81 25.37
C LYS A 386 -4.41 -2.53 24.02
N GLN A 387 -5.58 -2.44 23.40
CA GLN A 387 -5.81 -3.05 22.09
C GLN A 387 -5.05 -2.32 20.99
N LEU A 388 -4.94 -0.98 21.10
CA LEU A 388 -4.10 -0.20 20.19
C LEU A 388 -2.61 -0.56 20.36
N ASP A 389 -2.11 -0.62 21.59
CA ASP A 389 -0.71 -1.01 21.86
C ASP A 389 -0.37 -2.39 21.26
N ILE A 390 -1.22 -3.39 21.47
CA ILE A 390 -1.04 -4.74 20.90
C ILE A 390 -0.96 -4.69 19.36
N ALA A 391 -1.82 -3.88 18.73
CA ALA A 391 -1.85 -3.78 17.28
C ALA A 391 -0.61 -3.08 16.75
N GLU A 392 -0.27 -1.89 17.27
CA GLU A 392 0.91 -1.11 16.86
C GLU A 392 2.20 -1.90 17.06
N GLU A 393 2.42 -2.49 18.24
CA GLU A 393 3.61 -3.29 18.54
C GLU A 393 3.76 -4.50 17.61
N SER A 394 2.65 -5.18 17.30
CA SER A 394 2.67 -6.33 16.40
C SER A 394 2.98 -5.93 14.95
N VAL A 395 2.38 -4.85 14.46
CA VAL A 395 2.67 -4.30 13.12
C VAL A 395 4.13 -3.86 13.03
N MET A 396 4.62 -3.13 14.02
CA MET A 396 6.01 -2.66 14.03
C MET A 396 7.01 -3.82 14.12
N SER A 397 6.71 -4.87 14.87
CA SER A 397 7.55 -6.08 14.92
C SER A 397 7.63 -6.77 13.56
N VAL A 398 6.49 -6.94 12.89
CA VAL A 398 6.43 -7.51 11.53
C VAL A 398 7.15 -6.61 10.53
N TYR A 399 6.92 -5.30 10.59
CA TYR A 399 7.58 -4.33 9.72
C TYR A 399 9.10 -4.37 9.89
N GLN A 400 9.62 -4.45 11.11
CA GLN A 400 11.07 -4.52 11.34
C GLN A 400 11.68 -5.79 10.75
N GLN A 401 11.05 -6.95 10.92
CA GLN A 401 11.52 -8.16 10.25
C GLN A 401 11.44 -7.99 8.72
N PHE A 402 10.29 -7.56 8.22
CA PHE A 402 10.03 -7.37 6.80
C PHE A 402 11.09 -6.48 6.15
N ILE A 403 11.32 -5.27 6.67
CA ILE A 403 12.21 -4.30 6.04
C ILE A 403 13.68 -4.71 6.09
N ASN A 404 14.10 -5.40 7.14
CA ASN A 404 15.45 -5.95 7.24
C ASN A 404 15.70 -7.03 6.19
N GLU A 405 14.72 -7.91 5.99
CA GLU A 405 14.80 -8.91 4.93
C GLU A 405 14.74 -8.27 3.53
N ILE A 406 13.89 -7.26 3.30
CA ILE A 406 13.85 -6.53 2.02
C ILE A 406 15.20 -5.88 1.74
N LYS A 407 15.80 -5.17 2.71
CA LYS A 407 17.12 -4.55 2.57
C LYS A 407 18.19 -5.58 2.18
N SER A 408 18.14 -6.79 2.76
CA SER A 408 19.16 -7.83 2.52
C SER A 408 19.33 -8.21 1.04
N PHE A 409 18.23 -8.30 0.28
CA PHE A 409 18.29 -8.63 -1.15
C PHE A 409 18.17 -7.39 -2.05
N SER A 410 18.20 -6.19 -1.47
CA SER A 410 18.09 -4.91 -2.18
C SER A 410 19.38 -4.11 -2.17
N ALA A 411 20.36 -4.47 -1.36
CA ALA A 411 21.64 -3.78 -1.28
C ALA A 411 22.29 -3.62 -2.66
N LYS A 412 22.75 -2.40 -2.95
CA LYS A 412 23.54 -2.12 -4.14
C LYS A 412 24.97 -2.61 -3.93
N GLU A 413 25.56 -3.21 -4.96
CA GLU A 413 26.95 -3.67 -4.92
C GLU A 413 27.89 -2.51 -4.58
N GLY A 414 28.82 -2.75 -3.63
CA GLY A 414 29.85 -1.78 -3.25
C GLY A 414 29.40 -0.67 -2.29
N VAL A 415 28.15 -0.67 -1.82
CA VAL A 415 27.67 0.26 -0.79
C VAL A 415 27.53 -0.46 0.55
N ASN A 416 28.40 -0.15 1.52
CA ASN A 416 28.19 -0.59 2.90
C ASN A 416 27.04 0.25 3.49
N ALA A 417 25.95 -0.43 3.84
CA ALA A 417 24.76 0.16 4.46
C ALA A 417 25.02 0.65 5.89
#